data_AF-A0A1F5E5H7-F1
#
_entry.id   AF-A0A1F5E5H7-F1
#
_cell.length_a   1.000
_cell.length_b   1.000
_cell.length_c   1.000
_cell.angle_alpha   90.00
_cell.angle_beta   90.00
_cell.angle_gamma   90.00
#
_symmetry.space_group_name_H-M   'P 1'
#
loop_
_entity.id
_entity.type
_entity.pdbx_description
1 polymer ?
#
loop_
_entity_poly.entity_id
_entity_poly.type
_entity_poly.pdbx_seq_one_letter_code
_entity_poly.pdbx_strand_id
1 'polypeptide(L)'
;MTIVISGILIGLGIASYNTFNQRQTLNLALRTLRTNLWAAQSRAQAGKRPLTGCTNFTGYLVSFNLDNYQLAADCDEGQVNIETINLPNSVRLQSAPCQILFKTGQEGTDLTADLTLQYVYQSTSETQSVIITVTGEIK
;
A
#
# COMPACT_ATOMS: atom_id res chain seq x y z
N MET A 1 -9.00 49.34 14.24
CA MET A 1 -8.35 48.41 13.28
C MET A 1 -7.88 47.13 13.99
N THR A 2 -8.81 46.33 14.52
CA THR A 2 -8.47 45.04 15.20
C THR A 2 -9.10 43.83 14.50
N ILE A 3 -10.19 44.05 13.73
CA ILE A 3 -10.94 42.99 13.02
C ILE A 3 -10.11 42.33 11.91
N VAL A 4 -9.20 43.06 11.27
CA VAL A 4 -8.40 42.57 10.14
C VAL A 4 -7.35 41.53 10.59
N ILE A 5 -6.80 41.67 11.80
CA ILE A 5 -5.75 40.78 12.32
C ILE A 5 -6.34 39.42 12.75
N SER A 6 -7.56 39.42 13.30
CA SER A 6 -8.26 38.19 13.69
C SER A 6 -8.65 37.32 12.49
N GLY A 7 -9.03 37.92 11.35
CA GLY A 7 -9.37 37.17 10.13
C GLY A 7 -8.18 36.47 9.48
N ILE A 8 -6.99 37.06 9.55
CA ILE A 8 -5.75 36.49 8.99
C ILE A 8 -5.29 35.26 9.78
N LEU A 9 -5.40 35.29 11.11
CA LEU A 9 -5.03 34.16 11.98
C LEU A 9 -5.94 32.94 11.77
N ILE A 10 -7.24 33.16 11.55
CA ILE A 10 -8.19 32.07 11.26
C ILE A 10 -7.93 31.48 9.87
N GLY A 11 -7.64 32.33 8.86
CA GLY A 11 -7.34 31.88 7.49
C GLY A 11 -6.05 31.03 7.39
N LEU A 12 -4.99 31.41 8.10
CA LEU A 12 -3.74 30.62 8.16
C LEU A 12 -3.94 29.29 8.89
N GLY A 13 -4.80 29.25 9.90
CA GLY A 13 -5.19 28.03 10.61
C GLY A 13 -5.89 27.00 9.71
N ILE A 14 -6.78 27.45 8.84
CA ILE A 14 -7.53 26.56 7.93
C ILE A 14 -6.62 25.95 6.85
N ALA A 15 -5.73 26.75 6.25
CA ALA A 15 -4.80 26.27 5.22
C ALA A 15 -3.82 25.22 5.79
N SER A 16 -3.28 25.47 6.98
CA SER A 16 -2.39 24.53 7.68
C SER A 16 -3.09 23.25 8.13
N TYR A 17 -4.33 23.35 8.62
CA TYR A 17 -5.16 22.20 8.99
C TYR A 17 -5.42 21.27 7.80
N ASN A 18 -5.72 21.83 6.62
CA ASN A 18 -5.93 21.05 5.41
C ASN A 18 -4.69 20.25 5.01
N THR A 19 -3.52 20.89 4.95
CA THR A 19 -2.27 20.20 4.63
C THR A 19 -1.93 19.11 5.64
N PHE A 20 -2.20 19.34 6.94
CA PHE A 20 -2.00 18.34 7.98
C PHE A 20 -2.92 17.13 7.81
N ASN A 21 -4.21 17.35 7.58
CA ASN A 21 -5.19 16.27 7.38
C ASN A 21 -4.85 15.43 6.13
N GLN A 22 -4.40 16.07 5.05
CA GLN A 22 -3.94 15.40 3.83
C GLN A 22 -2.74 14.49 4.10
N ARG A 23 -1.72 15.00 4.81
CA ARG A 23 -0.54 14.22 5.21
C ARG A 23 -0.92 13.06 6.12
N GLN A 24 -1.83 13.26 7.07
CA GLN A 24 -2.31 12.18 7.93
C GLN A 24 -3.04 11.10 7.13
N THR A 25 -3.89 11.48 6.18
CA THR A 25 -4.59 10.53 5.30
C THR A 25 -3.61 9.70 4.48
N LEU A 26 -2.59 10.34 3.88
CA LEU A 26 -1.54 9.65 3.14
C LEU A 26 -0.73 8.70 4.04
N ASN A 27 -0.32 9.16 5.21
CA ASN A 27 0.41 8.35 6.19
C ASN A 27 -0.40 7.12 6.66
N LEU A 28 -1.70 7.30 6.91
CA LEU A 28 -2.58 6.20 7.30
C LEU A 28 -2.73 5.18 6.18
N ALA A 29 -2.94 5.62 4.93
CA ALA A 29 -3.02 4.75 3.77
C ALA A 29 -1.74 3.90 3.60
N LEU A 30 -0.57 4.55 3.72
CA LEU A 30 0.73 3.86 3.62
C LEU A 30 1.00 2.92 4.79
N ARG A 31 0.61 3.29 6.01
CA ARG A 31 0.75 2.42 7.18
C ARG A 31 -0.12 1.16 7.04
N THR A 32 -1.35 1.32 6.56
CA THR A 32 -2.24 0.20 6.27
C THR A 32 -1.65 -0.68 5.18
N LEU A 33 -1.16 -0.09 4.08
CA LEU A 33 -0.46 -0.83 3.03
C LEU A 33 0.72 -1.64 3.58
N ARG A 34 1.64 -1.00 4.30
CA ARG A 34 2.79 -1.69 4.91
C ARG A 34 2.32 -2.83 5.80
N THR A 35 1.34 -2.60 6.67
CA THR A 35 0.79 -3.64 7.56
C THR A 35 0.23 -4.82 6.77
N ASN A 36 -0.47 -4.56 5.66
CA ASN A 36 -1.05 -5.60 4.81
C ASN A 36 0.02 -6.38 4.04
N LEU A 37 1.06 -5.70 3.54
CA LEU A 37 2.22 -6.35 2.92
C LEU A 37 2.99 -7.23 3.91
N TRP A 38 3.23 -6.73 5.13
CA TRP A 38 3.83 -7.50 6.21
C TRP A 38 2.97 -8.72 6.58
N ALA A 39 1.65 -8.56 6.62
CA ALA A 39 0.73 -9.67 6.87
C ALA A 39 0.78 -10.70 5.73
N ALA A 40 0.82 -10.27 4.47
CA ALA A 40 0.96 -11.15 3.31
C ALA A 40 2.28 -11.94 3.35
N GLN A 41 3.40 -11.25 3.61
CA GLN A 41 4.71 -11.85 3.79
C GLN A 41 4.72 -12.88 4.93
N SER A 42 4.20 -12.50 6.11
CA SER A 42 4.15 -13.39 7.27
C SER A 42 3.29 -14.63 7.00
N ARG A 43 2.16 -14.47 6.30
CA ARG A 43 1.32 -15.61 5.90
C ARG A 43 2.01 -16.50 4.86
N ALA A 44 2.77 -15.92 3.92
CA ALA A 44 3.56 -16.66 2.94
C ALA A 44 4.64 -17.50 3.64
N GLN A 45 5.40 -16.89 4.55
CA GLN A 45 6.43 -17.57 5.35
C GLN A 45 5.86 -18.68 6.23
N ALA A 46 4.67 -18.47 6.79
CA ALA A 46 3.96 -19.49 7.55
C ALA A 46 3.34 -20.60 6.69
N GLY A 47 3.40 -20.50 5.35
CA GLY A 47 2.77 -21.46 4.44
C GLY A 47 1.24 -21.54 4.61
N LYS A 48 0.61 -20.45 5.08
CA LYS A 48 -0.81 -20.45 5.42
C LYS A 48 -1.66 -20.41 4.15
N ARG A 49 -2.01 -21.57 3.61
CA ARG A 49 -2.88 -21.69 2.44
C ARG A 49 -4.36 -21.39 2.74
N PRO A 50 -5.14 -20.95 1.74
CA PRO A 50 -6.60 -20.90 1.82
C PRO A 50 -7.20 -22.29 2.09
N LEU A 51 -8.37 -22.35 2.71
CA LEU A 51 -9.07 -23.62 3.05
C LEU A 51 -9.50 -24.42 1.80
N THR A 52 -9.71 -23.74 0.67
CA THR A 52 -10.24 -24.34 -0.57
C THR A 52 -9.56 -23.72 -1.79
N GLY A 53 -9.38 -24.50 -2.86
CA GLY A 53 -8.86 -24.03 -4.15
C GLY A 53 -7.34 -23.85 -4.21
N CYS A 54 -6.60 -24.50 -3.32
CA CYS A 54 -5.13 -24.39 -3.28
C CYS A 54 -4.48 -25.69 -2.79
N THR A 55 -4.18 -26.60 -3.71
CA THR A 55 -3.52 -27.88 -3.42
C THR A 55 -2.01 -27.67 -3.20
N ASN A 56 -1.35 -27.03 -4.16
CA ASN A 56 0.04 -26.59 -4.09
C ASN A 56 0.08 -25.07 -3.95
N PHE A 57 0.71 -24.59 -2.88
CA PHE A 57 0.74 -23.17 -2.51
C PHE A 57 2.14 -22.60 -2.73
N THR A 58 2.26 -21.66 -3.66
CA THR A 58 3.53 -21.03 -4.03
C THR A 58 3.82 -19.80 -3.18
N GLY A 59 2.78 -19.04 -2.84
CA GLY A 59 2.94 -17.80 -2.07
C GLY A 59 1.73 -16.88 -2.10
N TYR A 60 1.91 -15.66 -1.61
CA TYR A 60 0.90 -14.60 -1.67
C TYR A 60 1.28 -13.58 -2.73
N LEU A 61 0.38 -13.37 -3.69
CA LEU A 61 0.51 -12.36 -4.72
C LEU A 61 -0.19 -11.07 -4.29
N VAL A 62 0.50 -9.95 -4.46
CA VAL A 62 -0.05 -8.61 -4.30
C VAL A 62 -0.04 -7.89 -5.64
N SER A 63 -1.21 -7.63 -6.20
CA SER A 63 -1.40 -6.92 -7.46
C SER A 63 -1.80 -5.48 -7.19
N PHE A 64 -1.12 -4.53 -7.83
CA PHE A 64 -1.36 -3.11 -7.61
C PHE A 64 -2.08 -2.49 -8.79
N ASN A 65 -3.09 -1.67 -8.51
CA ASN A 65 -3.72 -0.76 -9.44
C ASN A 65 -3.52 0.68 -8.94
N LEU A 66 -3.99 1.68 -9.69
CA LEU A 66 -3.84 3.09 -9.29
C LEU A 66 -4.61 3.43 -8.02
N ASP A 67 -5.79 2.85 -7.86
CA ASP A 67 -6.76 3.21 -6.80
C ASP A 67 -7.03 2.05 -5.81
N ASN A 68 -6.45 0.88 -6.04
CA ASN A 68 -6.61 -0.27 -5.16
C ASN A 68 -5.43 -1.23 -5.28
N TYR A 69 -5.35 -2.18 -4.36
CA TYR A 69 -4.48 -3.33 -4.48
C TYR A 69 -5.20 -4.58 -4.00
N GLN A 70 -4.77 -5.72 -4.52
CA GLN A 70 -5.40 -7.01 -4.29
C GLN A 70 -4.39 -8.00 -3.73
N LEU A 71 -4.81 -8.73 -2.69
CA LEU A 71 -4.09 -9.84 -2.11
C LEU A 71 -4.74 -11.15 -2.59
N ALA A 72 -3.98 -11.99 -3.26
CA ALA A 72 -4.39 -13.32 -3.68
C ALA A 72 -3.39 -14.37 -3.18
N ALA A 73 -3.85 -15.61 -2.98
CA ALA A 73 -2.97 -16.75 -2.87
C ALA A 73 -2.66 -17.27 -4.29
N ASP A 74 -1.37 -17.50 -4.56
CA ASP A 74 -0.90 -18.09 -5.80
C ASP A 74 -0.78 -19.61 -5.63
N CYS A 75 -1.55 -20.34 -6.45
CA CYS A 75 -1.70 -21.78 -6.40
C CYS A 75 -1.63 -22.35 -7.84
N ASP A 76 -1.22 -23.60 -8.00
CA ASP A 76 -1.08 -24.25 -9.33
C ASP A 76 -2.39 -24.25 -10.15
N GLU A 77 -3.54 -24.30 -9.47
CA GLU A 77 -4.87 -24.31 -10.08
C GLU A 77 -5.37 -22.90 -10.45
N GLY A 78 -4.62 -21.85 -10.07
CA GLY A 78 -4.94 -20.45 -10.29
C GLY A 78 -4.84 -19.59 -9.04
N GLN A 79 -5.07 -18.29 -9.22
CA GLN A 79 -5.03 -17.32 -8.12
C GLN A 79 -6.36 -17.28 -7.36
N VAL A 80 -6.30 -17.48 -6.05
CA VAL A 80 -7.46 -17.35 -5.16
C VAL A 80 -7.44 -15.97 -4.55
N ASN A 81 -8.38 -15.11 -4.93
CA ASN A 81 -8.51 -13.79 -4.33
C ASN A 81 -8.89 -13.90 -2.84
N ILE A 82 -8.17 -13.18 -1.99
CA ILE A 82 -8.39 -13.17 -0.54
C ILE A 82 -8.98 -11.83 -0.13
N GLU A 83 -8.40 -10.74 -0.61
CA GLU A 83 -8.80 -9.40 -0.18
C GLU A 83 -8.51 -8.38 -1.27
N THR A 84 -9.42 -7.42 -1.43
CA THR A 84 -9.22 -6.25 -2.29
C THR A 84 -9.36 -5.01 -1.42
N ILE A 85 -8.29 -4.22 -1.37
CA ILE A 85 -8.22 -3.03 -0.54
C ILE A 85 -8.25 -1.81 -1.46
N ASN A 86 -9.31 -1.01 -1.32
CA ASN A 86 -9.44 0.25 -2.01
C ASN A 86 -8.68 1.35 -1.27
N LEU A 87 -7.92 2.16 -2.01
CA LEU A 87 -7.30 3.35 -1.46
C LEU A 87 -8.36 4.44 -1.24
N PRO A 88 -8.15 5.37 -0.31
CA PRO A 88 -9.01 6.54 -0.19
C PRO A 88 -9.02 7.30 -1.52
N ASN A 89 -10.19 7.82 -1.95
CA ASN A 89 -10.34 8.55 -3.23
C ASN A 89 -9.34 9.71 -3.42
N SER A 90 -8.77 10.21 -2.33
CA SER A 90 -7.80 11.31 -2.34
C SER A 90 -6.35 10.87 -2.52
N VAL A 91 -6.07 9.56 -2.49
CA VAL A 91 -4.73 8.96 -2.59
C VAL A 91 -4.71 7.97 -3.75
N ARG A 92 -3.69 8.08 -4.61
CA ARG A 92 -3.48 7.16 -5.73
C ARG A 92 -2.02 6.78 -5.86
N LEU A 93 -1.72 5.64 -6.47
CA LEU A 93 -0.36 5.36 -6.91
C LEU A 93 -0.01 6.26 -8.11
N GLN A 94 1.23 6.71 -8.15
CA GLN A 94 1.79 7.42 -9.29
C GLN A 94 2.13 6.47 -10.45
N SER A 95 2.58 5.26 -10.11
CA SER A 95 2.77 4.15 -11.03
C SER A 95 2.36 2.85 -10.33
N ALA A 96 1.54 2.04 -10.99
CA ALA A 96 1.14 0.73 -10.50
C ALA A 96 2.08 -0.33 -11.10
N PRO A 97 2.94 -0.98 -10.30
CA PRO A 97 3.64 -2.17 -10.77
C PRO A 97 2.65 -3.32 -10.94
N CYS A 98 2.96 -4.23 -11.88
CA CYS A 98 2.01 -5.26 -12.30
C CYS A 98 1.58 -6.17 -11.11
N GLN A 99 2.54 -6.75 -10.40
CA GLN A 99 2.31 -7.65 -9.27
C GLN A 99 3.60 -7.97 -8.53
N ILE A 100 3.49 -8.39 -7.26
CA ILE A 100 4.60 -8.89 -6.43
C ILE A 100 4.19 -10.22 -5.82
N LEU A 101 5.00 -11.25 -5.97
CA LEU A 101 4.79 -12.53 -5.31
C LEU A 101 5.72 -12.66 -4.10
N PHE A 102 5.14 -12.83 -2.92
CA PHE A 102 5.84 -13.25 -1.71
C PHE A 102 5.84 -14.78 -1.66
N LYS A 103 7.00 -15.39 -1.84
CA LYS A 103 7.15 -16.85 -1.91
C LYS A 103 7.06 -17.47 -0.52
N THR A 104 6.65 -18.74 -0.46
CA THR A 104 6.73 -19.50 0.80
C THR A 104 8.18 -19.76 1.21
N GLY A 105 8.43 -19.89 2.52
CA GLY A 105 9.77 -20.13 3.06
C GLY A 105 10.66 -18.88 3.07
N GLN A 106 11.98 -19.07 2.90
CA GLN A 106 13.00 -18.00 2.97
C GLN A 106 13.35 -17.40 1.59
N GLU A 107 12.56 -17.67 0.56
CA GLU A 107 12.87 -17.25 -0.82
C GLU A 107 12.55 -15.76 -1.10
N GLY A 108 11.96 -15.05 -0.15
CA GLY A 108 11.72 -13.60 -0.27
C GLY A 108 10.61 -13.25 -1.25
N THR A 109 10.96 -12.54 -2.33
CA THR A 109 10.00 -12.09 -3.35
C THR A 109 10.43 -12.49 -4.76
N ASP A 110 9.50 -12.41 -5.71
CA ASP A 110 9.79 -12.59 -7.14
C ASP A 110 10.40 -11.34 -7.83
N LEU A 111 10.79 -10.34 -7.04
CA LEU A 111 11.39 -9.12 -7.57
C LEU A 111 12.81 -9.38 -8.05
N THR A 112 13.19 -8.83 -9.20
CA THR A 112 14.58 -8.84 -9.69
C THR A 112 15.37 -7.62 -9.22
N ALA A 113 14.68 -6.57 -8.79
CA ALA A 113 15.22 -5.35 -8.22
C ALA A 113 14.25 -4.74 -7.21
N ASP A 114 14.76 -3.89 -6.31
CA ASP A 114 13.93 -3.19 -5.31
C ASP A 114 12.84 -2.35 -6.00
N LEU A 115 11.61 -2.52 -5.52
CA LEU A 115 10.45 -1.83 -6.07
C LEU A 115 10.08 -0.65 -5.19
N THR A 116 10.02 0.54 -5.77
CA THR A 116 9.55 1.75 -5.09
C THR A 116 8.14 2.07 -5.54
N LEU A 117 7.19 1.98 -4.62
CA LEU A 117 5.81 2.40 -4.80
C LEU A 117 5.67 3.86 -4.37
N GLN A 118 5.32 4.76 -5.29
CA GLN A 118 5.08 6.16 -4.97
C GLN A 118 3.58 6.45 -4.96
N TYR A 119 3.10 6.98 -3.84
CA TYR A 119 1.71 7.39 -3.63
C TYR A 119 1.64 8.92 -3.63
N VAL A 120 0.59 9.46 -4.25
CA VAL A 120 0.35 10.90 -4.35
C VAL A 120 -1.03 11.26 -3.84
N TYR A 121 -1.12 12.36 -3.10
CA TYR A 121 -2.39 12.97 -2.74
C TYR A 121 -2.89 13.84 -3.90
N GLN A 122 -4.08 13.55 -4.45
CA GLN A 122 -4.52 14.10 -5.74
C GLN A 122 -4.57 15.63 -5.81
N SER A 123 -4.80 16.32 -4.69
CA SER A 123 -4.98 17.78 -4.68
C SER A 123 -3.71 18.60 -4.46
N THR A 124 -2.62 18.01 -3.97
CA THR A 124 -1.48 18.80 -3.43
C THR A 124 -0.10 18.33 -3.89
N SER A 125 -0.02 17.36 -4.79
CA SER A 125 1.27 16.80 -5.29
C SER A 125 2.20 16.31 -4.18
N GLU A 126 1.70 16.17 -2.94
CA GLU A 126 2.41 15.57 -1.82
C GLU A 126 2.57 14.08 -2.13
N THR A 127 3.82 13.64 -2.20
CA THR A 127 4.15 12.25 -2.50
C THR A 127 4.83 11.58 -1.32
N GLN A 128 4.54 10.30 -1.14
CA GLN A 128 5.31 9.44 -0.26
C GLN A 128 5.57 8.10 -0.90
N SER A 129 6.68 7.47 -0.53
CA SER A 129 7.11 6.21 -1.10
C SER A 129 7.18 5.09 -0.08
N VAL A 130 6.99 3.87 -0.58
CA VAL A 130 7.23 2.60 0.13
C VAL A 130 8.16 1.77 -0.74
N ILE A 131 9.22 1.24 -0.17
CA ILE A 131 10.21 0.43 -0.89
C ILE A 131 10.04 -1.02 -0.44
N ILE A 132 9.95 -1.92 -1.41
CA ILE A 132 9.91 -3.36 -1.20
C ILE A 132 11.18 -3.93 -1.81
N THR A 133 12.05 -4.48 -0.97
CA THR A 133 13.31 -5.04 -1.45
C THR A 133 13.13 -6.43 -2.03
N VAL A 134 14.12 -6.88 -2.80
CA VAL A 134 14.17 -8.25 -3.35
C VAL A 134 14.06 -9.32 -2.25
N THR A 135 14.62 -9.02 -1.08
CA THR A 135 14.58 -9.90 0.12
C THR A 135 13.21 -9.90 0.82
N GLY A 136 12.26 -9.08 0.36
CA GLY A 136 10.94 -8.92 0.98
C GLY A 136 10.93 -7.97 2.18
N GLU A 137 11.99 -7.20 2.40
CA GLU A 137 11.98 -6.15 3.41
C GLU A 137 11.11 -4.97 2.93
N ILE A 138 10.28 -4.43 3.80
CA ILE A 138 9.34 -3.34 3.48
C ILE A 138 9.78 -2.10 4.25
N LYS A 139 10.22 -1.06 3.52
CA LYS A 139 10.73 0.23 4.04
C LYS A 139 9.80 1.39 3.74
#